data_AF-A0A640UJS3-F1
#
_entry.id   AF-A0A640UJS3-F1
#
_cell.length_a   1.000
_cell.length_b   1.000
_cell.length_c   1.000
_cell.angle_alpha   90.00
_cell.angle_beta   90.00
_cell.angle_gamma   90.00
#
_symmetry.space_group_name_H-M   'P 1'
#
loop_
_entity.id
_entity.type
_entity.pdbx_description
1 polymer ?
#
loop_
_entity_poly.entity_id
_entity_poly.type
_entity_poly.pdbx_seq_one_letter_code
_entity_poly.pdbx_strand_id
1 'polypeptide(L)'
;MPHFTVPPGGLKEVSPAKLLAADPDLPHALRYWVQHCRKPDCRLHSPAYPDLTGDGRTILLLNFEFNGYTTLAGYVASGDSVRSVLDYSGEKVRVGTVGHDLVVEESGDSHKTTRYRWNGEQLAPVRLDSPPPVRNP
;
A
#
# COMPACT_ATOMS: atom_id res chain seq x y z
N MET A 1 -4.40 -1.35 12.55
CA MET A 1 -3.97 -2.57 13.26
C MET A 1 -3.59 -2.22 14.69
N PRO A 2 -4.49 -2.39 15.67
CA PRO A 2 -4.29 -1.85 17.02
C PRO A 2 -3.12 -2.49 17.80
N HIS A 3 -2.51 -3.57 17.30
CA HIS A 3 -1.43 -4.30 18.00
C HIS A 3 -0.07 -4.27 17.30
N PHE A 4 0.07 -3.60 16.15
CA PHE A 4 1.38 -3.45 15.51
C PHE A 4 1.97 -2.08 15.85
N THR A 5 2.96 -2.08 16.75
CA THR A 5 3.59 -0.86 17.25
C THR A 5 4.60 -0.30 16.26
N VAL A 6 4.59 1.02 16.09
CA VAL A 6 5.58 1.75 15.29
C VAL A 6 6.87 1.87 16.13
N PRO A 7 8.03 1.38 15.64
CA PRO A 7 9.30 1.58 16.33
C PRO A 7 9.70 3.06 16.42
N PRO A 8 10.65 3.44 17.30
CA PRO A 8 11.12 4.83 17.40
C PRO A 8 11.65 5.42 16.08
N GLY A 9 12.26 4.62 15.20
CA GLY A 9 12.67 5.07 13.86
C GLY A 9 11.57 5.03 12.80
N GLY A 10 10.31 4.81 13.20
CA GLY A 10 9.14 4.87 12.34
C GLY A 10 8.94 3.63 11.45
N LEU A 11 8.15 3.79 10.39
CA LEU A 11 7.80 2.71 9.46
C LEU A 11 9.02 2.11 8.72
N LYS A 12 10.17 2.79 8.72
CA LYS A 12 11.40 2.29 8.08
C LYS A 12 12.06 1.16 8.85
N GLU A 13 11.79 1.05 10.15
CA GLU A 13 12.30 -0.03 11.00
C GLU A 13 11.32 -1.21 11.11
N VAL A 14 10.14 -1.08 10.53
CA VAL A 14 9.15 -2.15 10.50
C VAL A 14 9.59 -3.22 9.50
N SER A 15 9.59 -4.48 9.93
CA SER A 15 9.78 -5.61 9.04
C SER A 15 8.54 -5.81 8.15
N PRO A 16 8.65 -5.71 6.81
CA PRO A 16 7.51 -5.88 5.91
C PRO A 16 6.77 -7.20 6.09
N ALA A 17 7.50 -8.32 6.22
CA ALA A 17 6.90 -9.64 6.41
C ALA A 17 6.14 -9.74 7.73
N LYS A 18 6.68 -9.20 8.84
CA LYS A 18 5.98 -9.19 10.13
C LYS A 18 4.72 -8.32 10.08
N LEU A 19 4.78 -7.19 9.39
CA LEU A 19 3.65 -6.29 9.23
C LEU A 19 2.52 -6.96 8.45
N LEU A 20 2.81 -7.47 7.25
CA LEU A 20 1.83 -8.20 6.42
C LEU A 20 1.24 -9.39 7.17
N ALA A 21 2.05 -10.16 7.89
CA ALA A 21 1.58 -11.30 8.68
C ALA A 21 0.62 -10.92 9.82
N ALA A 22 0.71 -9.69 10.33
CA ALA A 22 -0.12 -9.18 11.41
C ALA A 22 -1.39 -8.47 10.91
N ASP A 23 -1.52 -8.21 9.60
CA ASP A 23 -2.59 -7.39 9.04
C ASP A 23 -3.91 -8.16 8.88
N PRO A 24 -4.92 -7.92 9.72
CA PRO A 24 -6.17 -8.68 9.69
C PRO A 24 -6.97 -8.44 8.41
N ASP A 25 -6.71 -7.35 7.67
CA ASP A 25 -7.41 -7.03 6.44
C ASP A 25 -6.93 -7.92 5.29
N LEU A 26 -5.73 -8.53 5.42
CA LEU A 26 -5.19 -9.44 4.42
C LEU A 26 -5.71 -10.89 4.59
N PRO A 27 -5.93 -11.61 3.46
CA PRO A 27 -6.30 -13.03 3.48
C PRO A 27 -5.39 -13.89 4.35
N HIS A 28 -5.97 -14.81 5.12
CA HIS A 28 -5.21 -15.70 6.02
C HIS A 28 -4.11 -16.49 5.27
N ALA A 29 -4.40 -16.97 4.06
CA ALA A 29 -3.42 -17.69 3.25
C ALA A 29 -2.20 -16.83 2.88
N LEU A 30 -2.41 -15.54 2.60
CA LEU A 30 -1.34 -14.58 2.30
C LEU A 30 -0.51 -14.31 3.55
N ARG A 31 -1.17 -14.06 4.69
CA ARG A 31 -0.49 -13.88 5.98
C ARG A 31 0.34 -15.09 6.38
N TYR A 32 -0.18 -16.29 6.17
CA TYR A 32 0.56 -17.52 6.41
C TYR A 32 1.73 -17.65 5.44
N TRP A 33 1.52 -17.40 4.15
CA TRP A 33 2.56 -17.46 3.13
C TRP A 33 3.73 -16.52 3.43
N VAL A 34 3.48 -15.26 3.79
CA VAL A 34 4.54 -14.27 4.02
C VAL A 34 5.39 -14.57 5.27
N GLN A 35 4.86 -15.33 6.23
CA GLN A 35 5.62 -15.83 7.39
C GLN A 35 6.59 -16.95 7.02
N HIS A 36 6.28 -17.72 5.98
CA HIS A 36 7.01 -18.95 5.61
C HIS A 36 7.80 -18.80 4.31
N CYS A 37 7.53 -17.76 3.52
CA CYS A 37 8.29 -17.46 2.32
C CYS A 37 9.75 -17.17 2.70
N ARG A 38 10.69 -17.75 1.94
CA ARG A 38 12.12 -17.45 2.05
C ARG A 38 12.60 -16.91 0.73
N LYS A 39 13.63 -16.06 0.74
CA LYS A 39 14.26 -15.63 -0.50
C LYS A 39 14.89 -16.85 -1.20
N PRO A 40 14.81 -16.95 -2.54
CA PRO A 40 14.30 -15.95 -3.48
C PRO A 40 12.78 -16.04 -3.76
N ASP A 41 12.10 -17.09 -3.28
CA ASP A 41 10.70 -17.39 -3.62
C ASP A 41 9.69 -16.41 -3.02
N CYS A 42 10.11 -15.68 -1.99
CA CYS A 42 9.33 -14.56 -1.47
C CYS A 42 9.40 -13.40 -2.46
N ARG A 43 8.45 -13.37 -3.41
CA ARG A 43 8.23 -12.30 -4.40
C ARG A 43 7.71 -11.01 -3.75
N LEU A 44 8.24 -10.66 -2.58
CA LEU A 44 8.04 -9.41 -1.89
C LEU A 44 9.14 -8.44 -2.33
N HIS A 45 8.73 -7.36 -2.98
CA HIS A 45 9.64 -6.33 -3.47
C HIS A 45 10.13 -5.44 -2.32
N SER A 46 11.16 -4.64 -2.61
CA SER A 46 11.66 -3.63 -1.67
C SER A 46 10.54 -2.64 -1.30
N PRO A 47 10.43 -2.24 -0.02
CA PRO A 47 9.44 -1.27 0.41
C PRO A 47 9.70 0.11 -0.21
N ALA A 48 8.62 0.84 -0.50
CA ALA A 48 8.66 2.23 -0.95
C ALA A 48 8.01 3.16 0.09
N TYR A 49 8.45 4.42 0.13
CA TYR A 49 8.01 5.42 1.11
C TYR A 49 7.62 6.76 0.47
N PRO A 50 6.66 6.80 -0.47
CA PRO A 50 6.24 8.06 -1.11
C PRO A 50 5.46 8.97 -0.15
N ASP A 51 5.60 10.29 -0.33
CA ASP A 51 4.68 11.28 0.24
C ASP A 51 3.43 11.38 -0.65
N LEU A 52 2.40 10.62 -0.28
CA LEU A 52 1.09 10.62 -0.92
C LEU A 52 0.04 11.41 -0.13
N THR A 53 0.38 11.89 1.06
CA THR A 53 -0.52 12.69 1.91
C THR A 53 -0.45 14.17 1.55
N GLY A 54 0.68 14.62 0.99
CA GLY A 54 0.93 16.02 0.66
C GLY A 54 1.31 16.88 1.87
N ASP A 55 1.53 16.26 3.02
CA ASP A 55 1.94 16.92 4.27
C ASP A 55 3.35 16.52 4.73
N GLY A 56 4.13 15.87 3.85
CA GLY A 56 5.48 15.40 4.13
C GLY A 56 5.55 14.05 4.86
N ARG A 57 4.41 13.49 5.31
CA ARG A 57 4.38 12.13 5.87
C ARG A 57 4.36 11.09 4.76
N THR A 58 5.21 10.07 4.91
CA THR A 58 5.30 8.99 3.93
C THR A 58 4.29 7.88 4.21
N ILE A 59 3.73 7.29 3.17
CA ILE A 59 3.04 6.00 3.22
C ILE A 59 4.06 4.89 2.97
N LEU A 60 4.10 3.85 3.80
CA LEU A 60 4.83 2.62 3.49
C LEU A 60 4.01 1.82 2.47
N LEU A 61 4.53 1.65 1.27
CA LEU A 61 3.96 0.78 0.24
C LEU A 61 4.76 -0.52 0.14
N LEU A 62 4.03 -1.63 0.25
CA LEU A 62 4.54 -2.98 0.04
C LEU A 62 3.90 -3.56 -1.22
N ASN A 63 4.73 -4.11 -2.09
CA ASN A 63 4.32 -4.76 -3.33
C ASN A 63 4.81 -6.20 -3.31
N PHE A 64 3.95 -7.16 -3.60
CA PHE A 64 4.30 -8.57 -3.67
C PHE A 64 3.38 -9.35 -4.59
N GLU A 65 3.87 -10.49 -5.08
CA GLU A 65 3.05 -11.41 -5.85
C GLU A 65 2.54 -12.57 -4.97
N PHE A 66 1.23 -12.83 -5.05
CA PHE A 66 0.57 -13.91 -4.33
C PHE A 66 -0.52 -14.52 -5.23
N ASN A 67 -0.49 -15.85 -5.40
CA ASN A 67 -1.46 -16.61 -6.22
C ASN A 67 -1.65 -16.08 -7.67
N GLY A 68 -0.58 -15.56 -8.28
CA GLY A 68 -0.61 -15.03 -9.66
C GLY A 68 -1.08 -13.57 -9.77
N TYR A 69 -1.44 -12.94 -8.66
CA TYR A 69 -1.80 -11.53 -8.60
C TYR A 69 -0.69 -10.71 -7.96
N THR A 70 -0.60 -9.45 -8.35
CA THR A 70 0.21 -8.44 -7.66
C THR A 70 -0.67 -7.76 -6.61
N THR A 71 -0.24 -7.81 -5.35
CA THR A 71 -0.91 -7.16 -4.22
C THR A 71 -0.10 -5.94 -3.77
N LEU A 72 -0.80 -4.84 -3.52
CA LEU A 72 -0.27 -3.61 -2.95
C LEU A 72 -0.93 -3.37 -1.60
N ALA A 73 -0.11 -3.30 -0.56
CA ALA A 73 -0.55 -2.92 0.78
C ALA A 73 0.10 -1.60 1.19
N GLY A 74 -0.70 -0.65 1.66
CA GLY A 74 -0.25 0.67 2.09
C GLY A 74 -0.49 0.90 3.57
N TYR A 75 0.49 1.49 4.24
CA TYR A 75 0.45 1.72 5.69
C TYR A 75 0.90 3.12 6.09
N VAL A 76 0.27 3.66 7.14
CA VAL A 76 0.70 4.89 7.81
C VAL A 76 0.93 4.66 9.29
N ALA A 77 1.82 5.46 9.88
CA ALA A 77 1.93 5.59 11.32
C ALA A 77 0.77 6.45 11.84
N SER A 78 0.15 6.00 12.92
CA SER A 78 -0.96 6.67 13.60
C SER A 78 -0.71 6.61 15.10
N GLY A 79 -0.05 7.65 15.63
CA GLY A 79 0.57 7.60 16.95
C GLY A 79 1.58 6.45 17.00
N ASP A 80 1.47 5.60 18.01
CA ASP A 80 2.34 4.44 18.19
C ASP A 80 1.87 3.19 17.41
N SER A 81 0.84 3.31 16.59
CA SER A 81 0.23 2.16 15.87
C SER A 81 0.37 2.28 14.36
N VAL A 82 0.35 1.14 13.66
CA VAL A 82 0.28 1.09 12.20
C VAL A 82 -1.16 0.91 11.73
N ARG A 83 -1.55 1.65 10.69
CA ARG A 83 -2.87 1.58 10.07
C ARG A 83 -2.75 1.27 8.59
N SER A 84 -3.54 0.30 8.11
CA SER A 84 -3.70 0.02 6.68
C SER A 84 -4.50 1.16 6.04
N VAL A 85 -4.07 1.59 4.87
CA VAL A 85 -4.66 2.70 4.10
C VAL A 85 -4.81 2.39 2.61
N LEU A 86 -4.39 1.20 2.20
CA LEU A 86 -4.58 0.67 0.86
C LEU A 86 -4.49 -0.85 0.95
N ASP A 87 -5.50 -1.52 0.40
CA ASP A 87 -5.42 -2.91 -0.01
C ASP A 87 -5.88 -2.96 -1.48
N TYR A 88 -5.03 -3.51 -2.33
CA TYR A 88 -5.29 -3.63 -3.75
C TYR A 88 -4.67 -4.92 -4.28
N SER A 89 -5.40 -5.61 -5.15
CA SER A 89 -4.91 -6.79 -5.85
C SER A 89 -5.36 -6.74 -7.30
N GLY A 90 -4.44 -7.03 -8.22
CA GLY A 90 -4.69 -6.99 -9.66
C GLY A 90 -3.69 -7.83 -10.46
N GLU A 91 -3.96 -8.01 -11.74
CA GLU A 91 -3.10 -8.76 -12.65
C GLU A 91 -2.14 -7.85 -13.43
N LYS A 92 -0.87 -8.28 -13.54
CA LYS A 92 0.17 -7.56 -14.30
C LYS A 92 0.20 -6.06 -13.97
N VAL A 93 0.30 -5.79 -12.68
CA VAL A 93 0.20 -4.43 -12.13
C VAL A 93 1.53 -3.69 -12.26
N ARG A 94 1.46 -2.44 -12.71
CA ARG A 94 2.53 -1.46 -12.56
C ARG A 94 2.08 -0.35 -11.63
N VAL A 95 3.02 0.15 -10.85
CA VAL A 95 2.77 1.17 -9.82
C VAL A 95 3.72 2.32 -10.01
N GLY A 96 3.17 3.52 -9.99
CA GLY A 96 3.92 4.77 -10.04
C GLY A 96 3.24 5.84 -9.22
N THR A 97 3.85 7.02 -9.18
CA THR A 97 3.28 8.20 -8.52
C THR A 97 3.26 9.39 -9.46
N VAL A 98 2.23 10.23 -9.33
CA VAL A 98 2.11 11.50 -10.05
C VAL A 98 1.70 12.58 -9.04
N GLY A 99 2.68 13.37 -8.61
CA GLY A 99 2.53 14.25 -7.45
C GLY A 99 2.28 13.41 -6.19
N HIS A 100 1.19 13.70 -5.48
CA HIS A 100 0.77 12.96 -4.27
C HIS A 100 -0.21 11.82 -4.55
N ASP A 101 -0.41 11.47 -5.82
CA ASP A 101 -1.33 10.41 -6.19
C ASP A 101 -0.57 9.15 -6.55
N LEU A 102 -1.10 8.01 -6.10
CA LEU A 102 -0.67 6.70 -6.54
C LEU A 102 -1.37 6.36 -7.85
N VAL A 103 -0.63 5.89 -8.84
CA VAL A 103 -1.17 5.42 -10.12
C VAL A 103 -0.90 3.94 -10.22
N VAL A 104 -1.97 3.18 -10.43
CA VAL A 104 -1.95 1.73 -10.60
C VAL A 104 -2.44 1.41 -12.00
N GLU A 105 -1.60 0.75 -12.78
CA GLU A 105 -1.91 0.31 -14.14
C GLU A 105 -1.99 -1.21 -14.19
N GLU A 106 -3.12 -1.73 -14.63
CA GLU A 106 -3.37 -3.16 -14.86
C GLU A 106 -3.26 -3.43 -16.36
N SER A 107 -2.59 -4.52 -16.72
CA SER A 107 -2.44 -4.98 -18.11
C SER A 107 -2.84 -6.45 -18.30
N GLY A 108 -3.77 -6.91 -17.47
CA GLY A 108 -4.46 -8.20 -17.62
C GLY A 108 -5.38 -8.21 -18.84
N ASP A 109 -6.58 -8.80 -18.70
CA ASP A 109 -7.55 -8.94 -19.80
C ASP A 109 -8.06 -7.60 -20.35
N SER A 110 -7.98 -6.53 -19.56
CA SER A 110 -8.24 -5.16 -20.00
C SER A 110 -7.22 -4.20 -19.41
N HIS A 111 -6.81 -3.22 -20.19
CA HIS A 111 -5.97 -2.15 -19.69
C HIS A 111 -6.81 -1.20 -18.83
N LYS A 112 -6.41 -1.05 -17.57
CA LYS A 112 -7.11 -0.19 -16.61
C LYS A 112 -6.11 0.61 -15.81
N THR A 113 -6.27 1.92 -15.81
CA THR A 113 -5.49 2.83 -14.96
C THR A 113 -6.39 3.37 -13.86
N THR A 114 -5.99 3.16 -12.61
CA THR A 114 -6.69 3.69 -11.43
C THR A 114 -5.75 4.66 -10.71
N ARG A 115 -6.23 5.87 -10.46
CA ARG A 115 -5.52 6.87 -9.66
C ARG A 115 -6.09 6.86 -8.26
N TYR A 116 -5.24 6.79 -7.24
CA TYR A 116 -5.63 6.89 -5.85
C TYR A 116 -5.08 8.16 -5.24
N ARG A 117 -5.91 8.82 -4.43
CA ARG A 117 -5.53 10.03 -3.70
C ARG A 117 -5.87 9.86 -2.23
N TRP A 118 -5.01 10.42 -1.39
CA TRP A 118 -5.26 10.52 0.03
C TRP A 118 -6.49 11.38 0.33
N ASN A 119 -7.45 10.85 1.07
CA ASN A 119 -8.67 11.57 1.45
C ASN A 119 -8.68 12.03 2.93
N GLY A 120 -7.54 11.95 3.62
CA GLY A 120 -7.43 12.19 5.07
C GLY A 120 -7.45 10.90 5.90
N GLU A 121 -7.96 9.82 5.34
CA GLU A 121 -8.09 8.53 6.01
C GLU A 121 -7.39 7.40 5.24
N GLN A 122 -7.58 7.28 3.94
CA GLN A 122 -7.03 6.21 3.11
C GLN A 122 -6.69 6.70 1.69
N LEU A 123 -5.97 5.88 0.94
CA LEU A 123 -5.82 6.06 -0.49
C LEU A 123 -7.10 5.58 -1.18
N ALA A 124 -7.93 6.51 -1.63
CA ALA A 124 -9.20 6.23 -2.29
C ALA A 124 -9.09 6.42 -3.80
N PRO A 125 -9.76 5.59 -4.63
CA PRO A 125 -9.75 5.78 -6.06
C PRO A 125 -10.44 7.11 -6.43
N VAL A 126 -9.77 7.89 -7.27
CA VAL A 126 -10.31 9.12 -7.85
C VAL A 126 -11.00 8.76 -9.15
N ARG A 127 -12.28 9.12 -9.30
CA ARG A 127 -12.89 9.07 -10.63
C ARG A 127 -12.25 10.15 -11.49
N LEU A 128 -11.74 9.78 -12.65
CA LEU A 128 -11.06 10.69 -13.58
C LEU A 128 -11.96 11.85 -14.04
N ASP A 129 -13.28 11.73 -13.84
CA ASP A 129 -14.30 12.72 -14.20
C ASP A 129 -14.63 13.70 -13.05
N SER A 130 -14.01 13.56 -11.87
CA SER A 130 -14.31 14.42 -10.71
C SER A 130 -13.54 15.74 -10.77
N PRO A 131 -14.20 16.90 -10.61
CA PRO A 131 -13.52 18.18 -10.57
C PRO A 131 -12.52 18.23 -9.39
N PRO A 132 -11.40 18.97 -9.52
CA PRO A 132 -10.40 19.05 -8.47
C PRO A 132 -11.02 19.60 -7.17
N PRO A 133 -10.57 19.13 -5.99
CA PRO A 133 -11.04 19.65 -4.72
C PRO A 133 -10.73 21.15 -4.62
N VAL A 134 -11.75 21.96 -4.35
CA VAL A 134 -11.61 23.40 -4.16
C VAL A 134 -10.78 23.63 -2.89
N ARG A 135 -9.56 24.17 -3.04
CA ARG A 135 -8.82 24.73 -1.91
C ARG A 135 -9.48 26.07 -1.57
N ASN A 136 -10.10 26.17 -0.40
CA ASN A 136 -10.43 27.48 0.15
C ASN A 136 -9.14 28.14 0.67
N PRO A 137 -8.94 29.45 0.39
CA PRO A 137 -7.81 30.23 0.90
C PRO A 137 -7.85 30.42 2.41
#